data_AF-A0A285S499-F1
#
_entry.id   AF-A0A285S499-F1
#
_cell.length_a   1.000
_cell.length_b   1.000
_cell.length_c   1.000
_cell.angle_alpha   90.00
_cell.angle_beta   90.00
_cell.angle_gamma   90.00
#
_symmetry.space_group_name_H-M   'P 1'
#
loop_
_entity.id
_entity.type
_entity.pdbx_description
1 polymer ?
#
loop_
_entity_poly.entity_id
_entity_poly.type
_entity_poly.pdbx_seq_one_letter_code
_entity_poly.pdbx_strand_id
1 'polypeptide(L)'
;MQVGKTPILIDNIGLGGLKIRSNLKSPINMNMKFRICFSLLNEQFEVDCQLKWTNEEFLDIYSYGIYFKLSRITQDRLALIINKLSALRRNNLTIPDTEFIYEDPRTYFRNNLLEKIK
;
A
#
# COMPACT_ATOMS: atom_id res chain seq x y z
N MET A 1 8.29 -23.42 0.27
CA MET A 1 7.73 -22.73 1.47
C MET A 1 6.62 -21.81 0.99
N GLN A 2 5.36 -22.08 1.32
CA GLN A 2 4.27 -21.13 1.10
C GLN A 2 4.35 -20.08 2.21
N VAL A 3 4.94 -18.93 1.90
CA VAL A 3 4.91 -17.78 2.80
C VAL A 3 3.47 -17.28 2.83
N GLY A 4 2.87 -17.17 4.01
CA GLY A 4 1.51 -16.66 4.17
C GLY A 4 1.38 -15.27 3.55
N LYS A 5 0.45 -15.10 2.61
CA LYS A 5 0.12 -13.81 2.02
C LYS A 5 -1.03 -13.17 2.79
N THR A 6 -0.84 -11.92 3.22
CA THR A 6 -1.92 -11.12 3.80
C THR A 6 -2.39 -10.07 2.81
N PRO A 7 -3.70 -9.81 2.71
CA PRO A 7 -4.17 -8.63 2.01
C PRO A 7 -3.71 -7.37 2.76
N ILE A 8 -3.38 -6.32 2.01
CA ILE A 8 -3.04 -4.99 2.51
C ILE A 8 -3.82 -3.97 1.67
N LEU A 9 -4.46 -3.02 2.32
CA LEU A 9 -5.15 -1.93 1.65
C LEU A 9 -4.23 -0.72 1.53
N ILE A 10 -4.08 -0.16 0.34
CA ILE A 10 -3.35 1.09 0.12
C ILE A 10 -4.35 2.24 0.20
N ASP A 11 -4.22 3.10 1.21
CA ASP A 11 -5.07 4.28 1.38
C ASP A 11 -4.64 5.40 0.44
N ASN A 12 -3.33 5.62 0.34
CA ASN A 12 -2.73 6.57 -0.59
C ASN A 12 -1.24 6.28 -0.81
N ILE A 13 -0.73 6.86 -1.89
CA ILE A 13 0.66 6.79 -2.29
C ILE A 13 1.10 8.14 -2.86
N GLY A 14 2.36 8.50 -2.60
CA GLY A 14 3.00 9.68 -3.17
C GLY A 14 4.51 9.49 -3.21
N LEU A 15 5.25 10.53 -3.61
CA LEU A 15 6.71 10.45 -3.70
C LEU A 15 7.39 10.22 -2.34
N GLY A 16 6.79 10.72 -1.27
CA GLY A 16 7.34 10.56 0.08
C GLY A 16 7.10 9.18 0.69
N GLY A 17 6.17 8.38 0.15
CA GLY A 17 5.77 7.15 0.81
C GLY A 17 4.38 6.64 0.49
N LEU A 18 3.94 5.68 1.28
CA LEU A 18 2.60 5.13 1.25
C LEU A 18 1.95 5.16 2.64
N LYS A 19 0.62 5.26 2.65
CA LYS A 19 -0.20 4.89 3.79
C LYS A 19 -0.93 3.60 3.47
N ILE A 20 -0.79 2.59 4.32
CA ILE A 20 -1.53 1.34 4.21
C ILE A 20 -2.34 1.04 5.47
N ARG A 21 -3.34 0.18 5.32
CA ARG A 21 -4.06 -0.49 6.39
C ARG A 21 -3.87 -2.00 6.28
N SER A 22 -3.78 -2.64 7.44
CA SER A 22 -3.63 -4.10 7.55
C SER A 22 -4.37 -4.60 8.78
N ASN A 23 -4.84 -5.85 8.74
CA ASN A 23 -5.34 -6.58 9.90
C ASN A 23 -4.23 -7.40 10.62
N LEU A 24 -2.99 -7.31 10.15
CA LEU A 24 -1.85 -7.87 10.86
C LEU A 24 -1.22 -6.80 11.75
N LYS A 25 -1.15 -7.09 13.04
CA LYS A 25 -0.27 -6.38 13.97
C LYS A 25 1.17 -6.73 13.63
N SER A 26 1.73 -6.00 12.68
CA SER A 26 3.06 -6.29 12.19
C SER A 26 4.11 -6.03 13.29
N PRO A 27 5.03 -6.97 13.55
CA PRO A 27 6.15 -6.76 14.48
C PRO A 27 7.22 -5.83 13.88
N ILE A 28 6.92 -5.12 12.77
CA ILE A 28 7.83 -4.16 12.15
C ILE A 28 8.09 -3.06 13.17
N ASN A 29 9.26 -3.13 13.79
CA ASN A 29 9.75 -2.05 14.63
C ASN A 29 10.07 -0.84 13.74
N MET A 30 9.96 0.38 14.28
CA MET A 30 10.23 1.63 13.53
C MET A 30 11.65 1.70 12.94
N ASN A 31 12.58 0.88 13.43
CA ASN A 31 13.98 0.83 12.98
C ASN A 31 14.22 -0.19 11.86
N MET A 32 13.22 -0.98 11.49
CA MET A 32 13.34 -2.01 10.48
C MET A 32 13.37 -1.37 9.09
N LYS A 33 14.46 -1.59 8.37
CA LYS A 33 14.52 -1.33 6.93
C LYS A 33 13.91 -2.54 6.22
N PHE A 34 13.01 -2.27 5.31
CA PHE A 34 12.41 -3.31 4.48
C PHE A 34 12.25 -2.78 3.08
N ARG A 35 12.11 -3.70 2.13
CA ARG A 35 11.89 -3.38 0.73
C ARG A 35 10.47 -3.76 0.36
N ILE A 36 9.81 -2.91 -0.38
CA ILE A 36 8.50 -3.22 -0.95
C ILE A 36 8.62 -3.32 -2.46
N CYS A 37 7.89 -4.26 -3.04
CA CYS A 37 7.71 -4.40 -4.47
C CYS A 37 6.23 -4.17 -4.76
N PHE A 38 5.92 -3.23 -5.65
CA PHE A 38 4.55 -2.93 -6.05
C PHE A 38 4.50 -2.53 -7.53
N SER A 39 3.30 -2.60 -8.12
CA SER A 39 3.07 -2.17 -9.49
C SER A 39 2.04 -1.05 -9.54
N LEU A 40 2.25 -0.05 -10.39
CA LEU A 40 1.30 1.03 -10.66
C LEU A 40 1.25 1.30 -12.16
N LEU A 41 0.06 1.31 -12.77
CA LEU A 41 -0.11 1.53 -14.22
C LEU A 41 0.84 0.65 -15.06
N ASN A 42 0.92 -0.64 -14.72
CA ASN A 42 1.81 -1.65 -15.33
C ASN A 42 3.33 -1.37 -15.20
N GLU A 43 3.73 -0.43 -14.35
CA GLU A 43 5.14 -0.19 -14.02
C GLU A 43 5.49 -0.80 -12.66
N GLN A 44 6.56 -1.59 -12.62
CA GLN A 44 7.06 -2.21 -11.39
C GLN A 44 8.05 -1.30 -10.66
N PHE A 45 7.87 -1.23 -9.35
CA PHE A 45 8.73 -0.51 -8.42
C PHE A 45 9.23 -1.46 -7.36
N GLU A 46 10.52 -1.34 -7.07
CA GLU A 46 11.18 -1.99 -5.95
C GLU A 46 11.91 -0.89 -5.17
N VAL A 47 11.47 -0.62 -3.94
CA VAL A 47 11.94 0.54 -3.17
C VAL A 47 12.28 0.16 -1.74
N ASP A 48 13.46 0.59 -1.30
CA ASP A 48 13.84 0.51 0.10
C ASP A 48 12.99 1.49 0.90
N CYS A 49 12.51 1.05 2.06
CA CYS A 49 11.53 1.75 2.86
C CYS A 49 11.92 1.76 4.34
N GLN A 50 11.26 2.65 5.08
CA GLN A 50 11.31 2.68 6.53
C GLN A 50 9.92 2.99 7.08
N LEU A 51 9.56 2.31 8.17
CA LEU A 51 8.33 2.63 8.89
C LEU A 51 8.49 3.99 9.58
N LYS A 52 7.58 4.93 9.32
CA LYS A 52 7.59 6.28 9.89
C LYS A 52 6.70 6.38 11.13
N TRP A 53 5.53 5.76 11.08
CA TRP A 53 4.59 5.72 12.21
C TRP A 53 3.64 4.53 12.07
N THR A 54 3.07 4.14 13.20
CA THR A 54 2.01 3.13 13.28
C THR A 54 0.88 3.68 14.11
N ASN A 55 -0.35 3.36 13.75
CA ASN A 55 -1.51 3.66 14.55
C ASN A 55 -2.38 2.40 14.70
N GLU A 56 -2.79 2.10 15.91
CA GLU A 56 -3.86 1.14 16.15
C GLU A 56 -5.17 1.90 15.95
N GLU A 57 -5.96 1.48 14.98
CA GLU A 57 -7.22 2.15 14.65
C GLU A 57 -8.33 1.55 15.52
N PHE A 58 -9.09 0.59 14.98
CA PHE A 58 -10.19 -0.07 15.67
C PHE A 58 -10.22 -1.54 15.25
N LEU A 59 -10.60 -2.44 16.18
CA LEU A 59 -10.92 -3.85 15.89
C LEU A 59 -9.83 -4.56 15.08
N ASP A 60 -8.59 -4.57 15.59
CA ASP A 60 -7.43 -5.25 14.98
C ASP A 60 -7.00 -4.71 13.62
N ILE A 61 -7.43 -3.48 13.25
CA ILE A 61 -6.92 -2.77 12.09
C ILE A 61 -5.81 -1.81 12.51
N TYR A 62 -4.72 -1.86 11.78
CA TYR A 62 -3.52 -1.05 11.97
C TYR A 62 -3.25 -0.21 10.73
N SER A 63 -2.98 1.07 10.94
CA SER A 63 -2.47 1.97 9.90
C SER A 63 -0.96 2.09 10.00
N TYR A 64 -0.28 2.04 8.85
CA TYR A 64 1.16 2.21 8.76
C TYR A 64 1.49 3.33 7.77
N GLY A 65 2.33 4.26 8.22
CA GLY A 65 2.98 5.23 7.36
C GLY A 65 4.37 4.75 7.00
N ILE A 66 4.63 4.55 5.71
CA ILE A 66 5.92 4.05 5.21
C ILE A 66 6.58 5.15 4.39
N TYR A 67 7.83 5.44 4.68
CA TYR A 67 8.65 6.41 3.96
C TYR A 67 9.53 5.71 2.93
N PHE A 68 9.58 6.24 1.71
CA PHE A 68 10.41 5.71 0.63
C PHE A 68 11.83 6.28 0.65
N LYS A 69 12.83 5.42 0.44
CA LYS A 69 14.22 5.79 0.17
C LYS A 69 14.48 5.62 -1.31
N LEU A 70 14.11 6.64 -2.09
CA LEU A 70 14.16 6.58 -3.55
C LEU A 70 15.54 7.02 -4.06
N SER A 71 16.04 6.31 -5.07
CA SER A 71 17.07 6.88 -5.95
C SER A 71 16.46 7.99 -6.80
N ARG A 72 17.29 8.90 -7.34
CA ARG A 72 16.79 9.96 -8.23
C ARG A 72 16.05 9.40 -9.45
N ILE A 73 16.59 8.33 -10.05
CA ILE A 73 15.97 7.64 -11.19
C ILE A 73 14.60 7.08 -10.80
N THR A 74 14.50 6.40 -9.65
CA THR A 74 13.24 5.83 -9.18
C THR A 74 12.23 6.92 -8.81
N GLN A 75 12.70 8.03 -8.23
CA GLN A 75 11.86 9.18 -7.91
C GLN A 75 11.26 9.82 -9.16
N ASP A 76 12.06 10.03 -10.22
CA ASP A 76 11.59 10.62 -11.47
C ASP A 76 10.55 9.71 -12.15
N ARG A 77 10.79 8.39 -12.17
CA ARG A 77 9.84 7.38 -12.65
C ARG A 77 8.52 7.40 -11.85
N LEU A 78 8.62 7.37 -10.52
CA LEU A 78 7.44 7.39 -9.65
C LEU A 78 6.68 8.72 -9.79
N ALA A 79 7.37 9.85 -9.93
CA ALA A 79 6.75 11.16 -10.13
C ALA A 79 5.87 11.18 -11.39
N LEU A 80 6.37 10.61 -12.49
CA LEU A 80 5.61 10.50 -13.73
C LEU A 80 4.32 9.69 -13.52
N ILE A 81 4.41 8.57 -12.80
CA ILE A 81 3.26 7.70 -12.50
C ILE A 81 2.26 8.40 -11.57
N ILE A 82 2.72 9.02 -10.48
CA ILE A 82 1.86 9.77 -9.56
C ILE A 82 1.14 10.92 -10.28
N ASN A 83 1.81 11.61 -11.20
CA ASN A 83 1.21 12.66 -12.01
C ASN A 83 0.11 12.11 -12.94
N LYS A 84 0.34 10.96 -13.58
CA LYS A 84 -0.67 10.27 -14.40
C LYS A 84 -1.88 9.84 -13.57
N LEU A 85 -1.65 9.21 -12.41
CA LEU A 85 -2.72 8.83 -11.48
C LEU A 85 -3.54 10.05 -11.04
N SER A 86 -2.86 11.16 -10.74
CA SER A 86 -3.51 12.42 -10.35
C SER A 86 -4.32 13.05 -11.49
N ALA A 87 -3.89 12.89 -12.75
CA ALA A 87 -4.65 13.34 -13.91
C ALA A 87 -5.90 12.48 -14.14
N LEU A 88 -5.76 11.14 -14.09
CA LEU A 88 -6.88 10.21 -14.21
C LEU A 88 -7.96 10.49 -13.15
N ARG A 89 -7.54 10.64 -11.89
CA ARG A 89 -8.44 10.96 -10.78
C ARG A 89 -9.16 12.30 -10.97
N ARG A 90 -8.45 13.35 -11.40
CA ARG A 90 -9.05 14.68 -11.65
C ARG A 90 -10.10 14.65 -12.77
N ASN A 91 -9.91 13.79 -13.75
CA ASN A 91 -10.83 13.62 -14.87
C ASN A 91 -11.94 12.59 -14.60
N ASN A 92 -12.07 12.10 -13.36
CA ASN A 92 -12.98 11.00 -12.98
C ASN A 92 -12.83 9.75 -13.87
N LEU A 93 -11.63 9.49 -14.37
CA LEU A 93 -11.32 8.31 -15.16
C LEU A 93 -10.88 7.17 -14.23
N THR A 94 -11.27 5.96 -14.57
CA THR A 94 -10.82 4.75 -13.90
C THR A 94 -9.32 4.59 -14.06
N ILE A 95 -8.63 4.19 -12.99
CA ILE A 95 -7.21 3.83 -13.09
C ILE A 95 -7.16 2.40 -13.66
N PRO A 96 -6.54 2.20 -14.84
CA PRO A 96 -6.50 0.89 -15.48
C PRO A 96 -5.76 -0.11 -14.62
N ASP A 97 -6.14 -1.39 -14.76
CA ASP A 97 -5.50 -2.54 -14.10
C ASP A 97 -5.37 -2.37 -12.58
N THR A 98 -6.31 -1.64 -11.96
CA THR A 98 -6.31 -1.34 -10.53
C THR A 98 -7.65 -1.72 -9.92
N GLU A 99 -7.61 -2.60 -8.93
CA GLU A 99 -8.77 -2.95 -8.13
C GLU A 99 -8.99 -1.89 -7.05
N PHE A 100 -10.16 -1.25 -7.05
CA PHE A 100 -10.57 -0.34 -6.00
C PHE A 100 -11.55 -1.02 -5.06
N ILE A 101 -11.22 -0.99 -3.77
CA ILE A 101 -12.10 -1.44 -2.70
C ILE A 101 -12.87 -0.23 -2.20
N TYR A 102 -14.19 -0.22 -2.48
CA TYR A 102 -15.10 0.85 -2.06
C TYR A 102 -15.84 0.53 -0.76
N GLU A 103 -15.74 -0.71 -0.27
CA GLU A 103 -16.29 -1.10 1.02
C GLU A 103 -15.43 -0.59 2.18
N ASP A 104 -16.02 -0.57 3.37
CA ASP A 104 -15.31 -0.24 4.59
C ASP A 104 -14.17 -1.26 4.84
N PRO A 105 -12.95 -0.82 5.21
CA PRO A 105 -11.80 -1.69 5.46
C PRO A 105 -12.07 -2.88 6.40
N ARG A 106 -12.95 -2.71 7.40
CA ARG A 106 -13.35 -3.79 8.32
C ARG A 106 -14.11 -4.88 7.59
N THR A 107 -15.03 -4.49 6.73
CA THR A 107 -15.84 -5.42 5.94
C THR A 107 -14.94 -6.21 4.99
N TYR A 108 -14.02 -5.52 4.31
CA TYR A 108 -13.04 -6.14 3.42
C TYR A 108 -12.19 -7.19 4.14
N PHE A 109 -11.53 -6.82 5.24
CA PHE A 109 -10.65 -7.74 5.96
C PHE A 109 -11.41 -8.90 6.58
N ARG A 110 -12.62 -8.68 7.10
CA ARG A 110 -13.47 -9.75 7.63
C ARG A 110 -13.86 -10.75 6.55
N ASN A 111 -14.30 -10.28 5.38
CA ASN A 111 -14.72 -11.15 4.28
C ASN A 111 -13.53 -11.96 3.74
N ASN A 112 -12.37 -11.31 3.54
CA ASN A 112 -11.15 -11.97 3.08
C ASN A 112 -10.55 -12.96 4.09
N LEU A 113 -10.84 -12.81 5.39
CA LEU A 113 -10.47 -13.80 6.39
C LEU A 113 -11.37 -15.04 6.30
N LEU A 114 -12.67 -14.85 6.06
CA LEU A 114 -13.67 -15.92 5.97
C LEU A 114 -13.52 -16.77 4.70
N GLU A 115 -13.13 -16.17 3.57
CA GLU A 115 -12.87 -16.91 2.33
C GLU A 115 -11.66 -17.85 2.43
N LYS A 116 -10.74 -17.62 3.38
CA LYS A 116 -9.59 -18.51 3.63
C LYS A 116 -9.91 -19.73 4.50
N ILE A 117 -11.12 -19.80 5.07
CA ILE A 117 -11.55 -20.87 5.99
C ILE A 117 -12.54 -21.84 5.30
N LYS A 118 -13.03 -21.50 4.10
CA LYS A 118 -13.78 -22.42 3.22
C LYS A 118 -12.84 -23.14 2.27
#